data_AF-A0A7Y9ZZS5-F1
#
_entry.id   AF-A0A7Y9ZZS5-F1
#
_cell.length_a   1.000
_cell.length_b   1.000
_cell.length_c   1.000
_cell.angle_alpha   90.00
_cell.angle_beta   90.00
_cell.angle_gamma   90.00
#
_symmetry.space_group_name_H-M   'P 1'
#
loop_
_entity.id
_entity.type
_entity.pdbx_description
1 polymer ?
#
loop_
_entity_poly.entity_id
_entity_poly.type
_entity_poly.pdbx_seq_one_letter_code
_entity_poly.pdbx_strand_id
1 'polypeptide(L)'
;MEFYRFPPAHPRRLFLAVIAFVAVVLALPTIVQAALADPSADVEQVTLTEPSQDWEIDVPDLYCERDYESLASIGWTCGDVSVQATLTEDAKDDATTLRRMVRALAMASLPADAPTFDGTNGALLLADAPSSTAALSLDGTGKDENKDWVVTVTGKGDQARATTSRIWHAFGQEDLPADANAEFADFSGELMY
;
A
#
# COMPACT_ATOMS: atom_id res chain seq x y z
N MET A 1 -53.27 41.37 34.72
CA MET A 1 -52.78 40.06 34.26
C MET A 1 -51.28 40.05 34.43
N GLU A 2 -50.79 39.38 35.48
CA GLU A 2 -49.35 39.20 35.67
C GLU A 2 -48.93 37.95 34.90
N PHE A 3 -48.08 38.15 33.88
CA PHE A 3 -47.49 37.04 33.13
C PHE A 3 -46.38 36.41 33.99
N TYR A 4 -46.63 35.21 34.51
CA TYR A 4 -45.61 34.40 35.16
C TYR A 4 -44.58 33.97 34.11
N ARG A 5 -43.44 34.69 34.03
CA ARG A 5 -42.29 34.24 33.25
C ARG A 5 -41.54 33.21 34.10
N PHE A 6 -41.63 31.95 33.70
CA PHE A 6 -40.71 30.93 34.20
C PHE A 6 -39.27 31.43 33.98
N PRO A 7 -38.42 31.52 35.02
CA PRO A 7 -37.01 31.82 34.80
C PRO A 7 -36.45 30.72 33.88
N PRO A 8 -35.63 31.05 32.87
CA PRO A 8 -34.99 30.00 32.08
C PRO A 8 -34.23 29.14 33.07
N ALA A 9 -34.53 27.84 33.11
CA ALA A 9 -33.65 26.91 33.79
C ALA A 9 -32.25 27.21 33.26
N HIS A 10 -31.29 27.47 34.13
CA HIS A 10 -29.89 27.61 33.75
C HIS A 10 -29.25 26.24 33.90
N PRO A 11 -29.38 25.29 32.94
CA PRO A 11 -28.78 23.97 33.01
C PRO A 11 -27.27 24.05 32.79
N ARG A 12 -26.61 25.17 33.10
CA ARG A 12 -25.17 25.36 32.91
C ARG A 12 -24.35 24.25 33.56
N ARG A 13 -24.80 23.73 34.71
CA ARG A 13 -24.17 22.57 35.36
C ARG A 13 -24.36 21.27 34.56
N LEU A 14 -25.56 21.02 34.05
CA LEU A 14 -25.84 19.86 33.21
C LEU A 14 -25.09 19.95 31.86
N PHE A 15 -25.04 21.13 31.26
CA PHE A 15 -24.30 21.38 30.03
C PHE A 15 -22.79 21.15 30.22
N LEU A 16 -22.21 21.67 31.31
CA LEU A 16 -20.81 21.40 31.66
C LEU A 16 -20.55 19.92 31.95
N ALA A 17 -21.49 19.23 32.63
CA ALA A 17 -21.38 17.80 32.89
C ALA A 17 -21.42 16.97 31.60
N VAL A 18 -22.31 17.33 30.66
CA VAL A 18 -22.39 16.68 29.34
C VAL A 18 -21.12 16.94 28.53
N ILE A 19 -20.60 18.16 28.49
CA ILE A 19 -19.33 18.46 27.80
C ILE A 19 -18.18 17.69 28.41
N ALA A 20 -18.06 17.64 29.73
CA ALA A 20 -17.00 16.90 30.41
C ALA A 20 -17.11 15.39 30.11
N PHE A 21 -18.32 14.84 30.13
CA PHE A 21 -18.56 13.45 29.78
C PHE A 21 -18.17 13.15 28.32
N VAL A 22 -18.60 13.98 27.38
CA VAL A 22 -18.24 13.85 25.96
C VAL A 22 -16.73 13.96 25.78
N ALA A 23 -16.05 14.91 26.45
CA ALA A 23 -14.60 15.04 26.38
C ALA A 23 -13.88 13.78 26.89
N VAL A 24 -14.37 13.15 27.97
CA VAL A 24 -13.82 11.89 28.48
C VAL A 24 -14.04 10.75 27.49
N VAL A 25 -15.24 10.64 26.91
CA VAL A 25 -15.55 9.62 25.91
C VAL A 25 -14.70 9.79 24.65
N LEU A 26 -14.43 11.03 24.22
CA LEU A 26 -13.57 11.32 23.08
C LEU A 26 -12.07 11.13 23.38
N ALA A 27 -11.65 11.30 24.64
CA ALA A 27 -10.27 11.07 25.05
C ALA A 27 -9.97 9.59 25.32
N LEU A 28 -10.98 8.77 25.61
CA LEU A 28 -10.84 7.34 25.92
C LEU A 28 -10.00 6.58 24.88
N PRO A 29 -10.22 6.72 23.55
CA PRO A 29 -9.37 6.06 22.54
C PRO A 29 -7.89 6.42 22.66
N THR A 30 -7.57 7.71 22.87
CA THR A 30 -6.17 8.17 23.04
C THR A 30 -5.53 7.65 24.32
N ILE A 31 -6.30 7.55 25.41
CA ILE A 31 -5.83 6.99 26.69
C ILE A 31 -5.57 5.49 26.54
N VAL A 32 -6.47 4.78 25.86
CA VAL A 32 -6.31 3.35 25.57
C VAL A 32 -5.08 3.13 24.69
N GLN A 33 -4.92 3.93 23.63
CA GLN A 33 -3.76 3.84 22.73
C GLN A 33 -2.43 4.10 23.47
N ALA A 34 -2.37 5.10 24.35
CA ALA A 34 -1.17 5.37 25.14
C ALA A 34 -0.85 4.30 26.21
N ALA A 35 -1.85 3.49 26.60
CA ALA A 35 -1.69 2.41 27.57
C ALA A 35 -1.34 1.07 26.90
N LEU A 36 -1.67 0.90 25.62
CA LEU A 36 -1.17 -0.20 24.82
C LEU A 36 0.28 0.11 24.46
N ALA A 37 1.19 -0.84 24.72
CA ALA A 37 2.51 -0.77 24.11
C ALA A 37 2.31 -0.77 22.59
N ASP A 38 3.10 0.03 21.86
CA ASP A 38 3.13 -0.07 20.39
C ASP A 38 3.22 -1.56 20.06
N PRO A 39 2.24 -2.15 19.34
CA PRO A 39 2.41 -3.50 18.85
C PRO A 39 3.75 -3.49 18.13
N SER A 40 4.69 -4.31 18.60
CA SER A 40 5.97 -4.48 17.90
C SER A 40 5.60 -4.70 16.46
N ALA A 41 6.05 -3.82 15.56
CA ALA A 41 5.66 -3.90 14.17
C ALA A 41 5.90 -5.35 13.73
N ASP A 42 4.81 -6.04 13.37
CA ASP A 42 4.86 -7.48 13.11
C ASP A 42 5.67 -7.64 11.83
N VAL A 43 6.98 -7.84 11.99
CA VAL A 43 7.90 -8.12 10.91
C VAL A 43 7.59 -9.53 10.47
N GLU A 44 6.98 -9.64 9.30
CA GLU A 44 6.59 -10.92 8.72
C GLU A 44 7.16 -11.07 7.32
N GLN A 45 7.18 -12.31 6.85
CA GLN A 45 7.60 -12.57 5.49
C GLN A 45 6.59 -11.94 4.51
N VAL A 46 7.10 -11.28 3.48
CA VAL A 46 6.24 -10.76 2.43
C VAL A 46 5.68 -11.92 1.63
N THR A 47 4.36 -12.08 1.75
CA THR A 47 3.61 -13.11 1.05
C THR A 47 2.42 -12.46 0.35
N LEU A 48 2.37 -12.56 -0.97
CA LEU A 48 1.26 -12.07 -1.78
C LEU A 48 0.09 -13.02 -1.57
N THR A 49 -0.82 -12.65 -0.68
CA THR A 49 -2.00 -13.43 -0.34
C THR A 49 -3.19 -12.50 -0.21
N GLU A 50 -4.33 -12.92 -0.74
CA GLU A 50 -5.60 -12.21 -0.62
C GLU A 50 -6.54 -13.13 0.18
N PRO A 51 -7.09 -12.73 1.33
CA PRO A 51 -7.84 -13.63 2.23
C PRO A 51 -9.03 -14.36 1.59
N SER A 52 -9.52 -13.85 0.46
CA SER A 52 -10.65 -14.39 -0.29
C SER A 52 -10.24 -15.36 -1.42
N GLN A 53 -8.94 -15.61 -1.63
CA GLN A 53 -8.41 -16.31 -2.80
C GLN A 53 -7.29 -17.30 -2.42
N ASP A 54 -7.20 -18.42 -3.14
CA ASP A 54 -6.24 -19.52 -2.86
C ASP A 54 -4.91 -19.41 -3.64
N TRP A 55 -4.59 -18.22 -4.17
CA TRP A 55 -3.36 -18.01 -4.94
C TRP A 55 -2.37 -17.17 -4.14
N GLU A 56 -1.33 -17.85 -3.65
CA GLU A 56 -0.34 -17.30 -2.75
C GLU A 56 1.06 -17.37 -3.37
N ILE A 57 1.82 -16.29 -3.23
CA ILE A 57 3.22 -16.22 -3.67
C ILE A 57 4.07 -15.70 -2.52
N ASP A 58 4.92 -16.58 -1.97
CA ASP A 58 5.91 -16.19 -0.97
C ASP A 58 7.08 -15.47 -1.65
N VAL A 59 7.51 -14.34 -1.08
CA VAL A 59 8.75 -13.68 -1.46
C VAL A 59 9.85 -14.11 -0.48
N PRO A 60 10.78 -14.99 -0.89
CA PRO A 60 11.80 -15.51 0.01
C PRO A 60 12.71 -14.39 0.53
N ASP A 61 13.16 -14.53 1.77
CA ASP A 61 14.15 -13.66 2.42
C ASP A 61 13.77 -12.17 2.52
N LEU A 62 12.52 -11.79 2.22
CA LEU A 62 12.00 -10.43 2.38
C LEU A 62 11.06 -10.39 3.60
N TYR A 63 11.51 -9.71 4.65
CA TYR A 63 10.78 -9.56 5.91
C TYR A 63 10.52 -8.08 6.16
N CYS A 64 9.26 -7.71 6.27
CA CYS A 64 8.83 -6.31 6.34
C CYS A 64 7.68 -6.15 7.33
N GLU A 65 7.50 -4.93 7.82
CA GLU A 65 6.41 -4.61 8.73
C GLU A 65 5.11 -4.57 7.93
N ARG A 66 4.06 -5.23 8.41
CA ARG A 66 2.74 -5.15 7.79
C ARG A 66 2.21 -3.72 7.81
N ASP A 67 1.84 -3.19 6.64
CA ASP A 67 1.17 -1.89 6.52
C ASP A 67 -0.34 -2.08 6.38
N TYR A 68 -1.06 -1.84 7.48
CA TYR A 68 -2.52 -1.90 7.53
C TYR A 68 -3.20 -0.62 6.99
N GLU A 69 -2.44 0.44 6.72
CA GLU A 69 -2.94 1.69 6.12
C GLU A 69 -2.73 1.74 4.59
N SER A 70 -2.14 0.67 4.01
CA SER A 70 -1.97 0.49 2.58
C SER A 70 -3.27 0.75 1.79
N LEU A 71 -3.14 1.41 0.64
CA LEU A 71 -4.26 1.66 -0.27
C LEU A 71 -4.63 0.42 -1.10
N ALA A 72 -3.72 -0.55 -1.20
CA ALA A 72 -3.95 -1.82 -1.87
C ALA A 72 -4.61 -2.84 -0.92
N SER A 73 -4.97 -4.02 -1.43
CA SER A 73 -5.54 -5.07 -0.57
C SER A 73 -4.55 -5.54 0.49
N ILE A 74 -3.26 -5.48 0.19
CA ILE A 74 -2.19 -5.88 1.08
C ILE A 74 -0.96 -4.98 0.92
N GLY A 75 -0.28 -4.64 2.02
CA GLY A 75 0.92 -3.79 1.97
C GLY A 75 1.92 -4.07 3.07
N TRP A 76 3.14 -3.58 2.88
CA TRP A 76 4.27 -3.70 3.78
C TRP A 76 5.19 -2.48 3.72
N THR A 77 5.87 -2.22 4.83
CA THR A 77 6.94 -1.24 4.96
C THR A 77 8.26 -1.98 5.20
N CYS A 78 9.14 -1.95 4.20
CA CYS A 78 10.44 -2.59 4.19
C CYS A 78 11.54 -1.55 4.46
N GLY A 79 11.60 -0.99 5.67
CA GLY A 79 12.45 0.16 5.97
C GLY A 79 11.86 1.44 5.36
N ASP A 80 12.59 2.10 4.45
CA ASP A 80 12.10 3.30 3.75
C ASP A 80 11.39 2.98 2.41
N VAL A 81 11.04 1.70 2.18
CA VAL A 81 10.37 1.23 0.96
C VAL A 81 8.96 0.76 1.30
N SER A 82 7.97 1.32 0.62
CA SER A 82 6.60 0.85 0.65
C SER A 82 6.37 -0.17 -0.45
N VAL A 83 5.81 -1.33 -0.08
CA VAL A 83 5.38 -2.38 -1.00
C VAL A 83 3.88 -2.53 -0.86
N GLN A 84 3.15 -2.36 -1.94
CA GLN A 84 1.70 -2.54 -1.97
C GLN A 84 1.34 -3.52 -3.07
N ALA A 85 0.50 -4.51 -2.78
CA ALA A 85 0.07 -5.51 -3.74
C ALA A 85 -1.45 -5.63 -3.77
N THR A 86 -1.98 -5.94 -4.95
CA THR A 86 -3.39 -6.18 -5.16
C THR A 86 -3.57 -7.25 -6.23
N LEU A 87 -4.61 -8.05 -6.06
CA LEU A 87 -5.04 -9.01 -7.06
C LEU A 87 -6.12 -8.39 -7.94
N THR A 88 -5.91 -8.37 -9.25
CA THR A 88 -6.90 -7.91 -10.23
C THR A 88 -7.49 -9.08 -10.98
N GLU A 89 -8.80 -9.07 -11.21
CA GLU A 89 -9.50 -10.07 -12.01
C GLU A 89 -9.92 -9.49 -13.37
N ASP A 90 -9.93 -10.33 -14.40
CA ASP A 90 -10.38 -10.06 -15.77
C ASP A 90 -9.70 -8.83 -16.43
N ALA A 91 -8.44 -8.58 -16.11
CA ALA A 91 -7.64 -7.58 -16.82
C ALA A 91 -7.40 -8.05 -18.27
N LYS A 92 -7.51 -7.09 -19.20
CA LYS A 92 -7.44 -7.36 -20.66
C LYS A 92 -6.13 -6.88 -21.29
N ASP A 93 -5.45 -5.98 -20.60
CA ASP A 93 -4.22 -5.31 -21.04
C ASP A 93 -3.43 -4.96 -19.77
N ASP A 94 -2.46 -5.81 -19.48
CA ASP A 94 -1.76 -5.83 -18.20
C ASP A 94 -0.85 -4.62 -18.08
N ALA A 95 -0.30 -4.14 -19.20
CA ALA A 95 0.45 -2.89 -19.25
C ALA A 95 -0.43 -1.67 -18.96
N THR A 96 -1.67 -1.64 -19.45
CA THR A 96 -2.63 -0.58 -19.10
C THR A 96 -3.07 -0.69 -17.64
N THR A 97 -3.34 -1.89 -17.14
CA THR A 97 -3.70 -2.15 -15.74
C THR A 97 -2.57 -1.71 -14.80
N LEU A 98 -1.33 -2.10 -15.10
CA LEU A 98 -0.14 -1.76 -14.33
C LEU A 98 0.05 -0.24 -14.23
N ARG A 99 -0.04 0.47 -15.37
CA ARG A 99 0.05 1.94 -15.39
C ARG A 99 -1.08 2.62 -14.60
N ARG A 100 -2.30 2.05 -14.61
CA ARG A 100 -3.41 2.56 -13.79
C ARG A 100 -3.14 2.34 -12.31
N MET A 101 -2.62 1.18 -11.94
CA MET A 101 -2.31 0.85 -10.55
C MET A 101 -1.16 1.70 -10.00
N VAL A 102 -0.12 2.00 -10.78
CA VAL A 102 0.91 2.97 -10.36
C VAL A 102 0.29 4.32 -10.01
N ARG A 103 -0.58 4.86 -10.88
CA ARG A 103 -1.24 6.14 -10.62
C ARG A 103 -2.17 6.10 -9.40
N ALA A 104 -2.78 4.95 -9.12
CA ALA A 104 -3.71 4.78 -8.01
C ALA A 104 -2.99 4.55 -6.66
N LEU A 105 -2.00 3.66 -6.62
CA LEU A 105 -1.37 3.16 -5.40
C LEU A 105 -0.12 3.95 -5.00
N ALA A 106 0.69 4.36 -5.97
CA ALA A 106 1.84 5.23 -5.71
C ALA A 106 1.47 6.73 -5.73
N MET A 107 0.20 7.05 -6.05
CA MET A 107 -0.31 8.43 -6.19
C MET A 107 0.55 9.32 -7.12
N ALA A 108 1.27 8.71 -8.06
CA ALA A 108 2.22 9.41 -8.90
C ALA A 108 1.69 9.65 -10.32
N SER A 109 2.12 10.75 -10.93
CA SER A 109 1.79 11.08 -12.31
C SER A 109 2.67 10.30 -13.28
N LEU A 110 2.21 9.10 -13.67
CA LEU A 110 2.94 8.25 -14.60
C LEU A 110 2.65 8.61 -16.08
N PRO A 111 3.68 8.82 -16.93
CA PRO A 111 3.52 9.02 -18.37
C PRO A 111 2.68 7.91 -19.01
N ALA A 112 1.90 8.25 -20.04
CA ALA A 112 1.05 7.28 -20.73
C ALA A 112 1.88 6.22 -21.49
N ASP A 113 3.09 6.59 -21.91
CA ASP A 113 4.05 5.82 -22.69
C ASP A 113 5.22 5.31 -21.84
N ALA A 114 5.09 5.31 -20.50
CA ALA A 114 6.10 4.74 -19.62
C ALA A 114 6.42 3.29 -20.05
N PRO A 115 7.70 2.97 -20.28
CA PRO A 115 8.09 1.69 -20.85
C PRO A 115 7.76 0.55 -19.88
N THR A 116 7.31 -0.56 -20.46
CA THR A 116 7.10 -1.81 -19.76
C THR A 116 8.07 -2.83 -20.32
N PHE A 117 8.55 -3.71 -19.45
CA PHE A 117 9.55 -4.71 -19.75
C PHE A 117 8.95 -6.09 -19.50
N ASP A 118 8.91 -6.90 -20.55
CA ASP A 118 8.38 -8.25 -20.48
C ASP A 118 9.39 -9.20 -19.83
N GLY A 119 8.90 -9.98 -18.87
CA GLY A 119 9.57 -11.16 -18.35
C GLY A 119 9.04 -12.44 -18.99
N THR A 120 9.31 -13.56 -18.34
CA THR A 120 8.72 -14.86 -18.68
C THR A 120 7.41 -15.10 -17.92
N ASN A 121 6.60 -16.06 -18.36
CA ASN A 121 5.36 -16.47 -17.65
C ASN A 121 4.34 -15.34 -17.39
N GLY A 122 4.23 -14.35 -18.28
CA GLY A 122 3.29 -13.23 -18.09
C GLY A 122 3.73 -12.21 -17.05
N ALA A 123 5.01 -12.23 -16.65
CA ALA A 123 5.55 -11.22 -15.76
C ALA A 123 5.82 -9.92 -16.54
N LEU A 124 5.41 -8.78 -15.99
CA LEU A 124 5.68 -7.45 -16.53
C LEU A 124 6.37 -6.59 -15.46
N LEU A 125 7.28 -5.73 -15.88
CA LEU A 125 7.90 -4.73 -15.02
C LEU A 125 7.76 -3.34 -15.63
N LEU A 126 7.53 -2.36 -14.77
CA LEU A 126 7.62 -0.94 -15.08
C LEU A 126 8.47 -0.28 -14.00
N ALA A 127 9.42 0.56 -14.38
CA ALA A 127 10.17 1.39 -13.45
C ALA A 127 10.07 2.85 -13.90
N ASP A 128 9.80 3.75 -12.97
CA ASP A 128 9.65 5.17 -13.26
C ASP A 128 10.39 6.00 -12.21
N ALA A 129 11.54 6.57 -12.61
CA ALA A 129 12.35 7.41 -11.74
C ALA A 129 11.62 8.66 -11.21
N PRO A 130 10.82 9.40 -12.02
CA PRO A 130 10.08 10.56 -11.52
C PRO A 130 9.16 10.25 -10.34
N SER A 131 8.49 9.10 -10.33
CA SER A 131 7.65 8.65 -9.20
C SER A 131 8.41 7.92 -8.10
N SER A 132 9.68 7.55 -8.34
CA SER A 132 10.43 6.62 -7.49
C SER A 132 9.68 5.30 -7.24
N THR A 133 8.93 4.85 -8.25
CA THR A 133 8.09 3.66 -8.17
C THR A 133 8.46 2.66 -9.25
N ALA A 134 8.60 1.41 -8.84
CA ALA A 134 8.56 0.27 -9.74
C ALA A 134 7.24 -0.49 -9.54
N ALA A 135 6.66 -1.00 -10.62
CA ALA A 135 5.48 -1.84 -10.57
C ALA A 135 5.73 -3.13 -11.32
N LEU A 136 5.29 -4.23 -10.74
CA LEU A 136 5.39 -5.56 -11.32
C LEU A 136 3.99 -6.13 -11.48
N SER A 137 3.74 -6.84 -12.57
CA SER A 137 2.60 -7.73 -12.68
C SER A 137 3.02 -9.16 -12.96
N LEU A 138 2.17 -10.11 -12.59
CA LEU A 138 2.30 -11.51 -12.96
C LEU A 138 0.92 -12.08 -13.27
N ASP A 139 0.78 -12.61 -14.48
CA ASP A 139 -0.44 -13.29 -14.91
C ASP A 139 -0.58 -14.63 -14.19
N GLY A 140 -1.80 -14.93 -13.74
CA GLY A 140 -2.14 -16.21 -13.17
C GLY A 140 -2.21 -17.32 -14.23
N THR A 141 -2.11 -18.57 -13.78
CA THR A 141 -2.15 -19.74 -14.67
C THR A 141 -3.11 -20.81 -14.16
N GLY A 142 -3.59 -21.67 -15.07
CA GLY A 142 -4.44 -22.83 -14.75
C GLY A 142 -5.82 -22.49 -14.16
N LYS A 143 -5.93 -22.42 -12.83
CA LYS A 143 -7.20 -22.06 -12.16
C LYS A 143 -7.35 -20.56 -11.94
N ASP A 144 -6.26 -19.81 -12.12
CA ASP A 144 -6.14 -18.38 -11.84
C ASP A 144 -5.86 -17.59 -13.13
N GLU A 145 -6.13 -18.14 -14.33
CA GLU A 145 -5.81 -17.53 -15.65
C GLU A 145 -6.45 -16.16 -15.90
N ASN A 146 -7.48 -15.83 -15.12
CA ASN A 146 -8.18 -14.55 -15.20
C ASN A 146 -7.77 -13.59 -14.08
N LYS A 147 -6.68 -13.86 -13.37
CA LYS A 147 -6.22 -13.08 -12.23
C LYS A 147 -4.77 -12.68 -12.44
N ASP A 148 -4.46 -11.45 -12.07
CA ASP A 148 -3.10 -10.93 -12.15
C ASP A 148 -2.74 -10.31 -10.81
N TRP A 149 -1.56 -10.65 -10.31
CA TRP A 149 -0.96 -9.91 -9.21
C TRP A 149 -0.40 -8.60 -9.75
N VAL A 150 -0.69 -7.49 -9.08
CA VAL A 150 -0.04 -6.21 -9.33
C VAL A 150 0.61 -5.73 -8.05
N VAL A 151 1.92 -5.51 -8.10
CA VAL A 151 2.74 -5.07 -6.96
C VAL A 151 3.39 -3.75 -7.32
N THR A 152 3.34 -2.78 -6.41
CA THR A 152 4.03 -1.50 -6.51
C THR A 152 5.05 -1.39 -5.39
N VAL A 153 6.26 -0.95 -5.73
CA VAL A 153 7.39 -0.76 -4.83
C VAL A 153 7.83 0.68 -4.97
N THR A 154 7.67 1.46 -3.91
CA THR A 154 8.02 2.87 -3.90
C THR A 154 9.08 3.12 -2.83
N GLY A 155 10.16 3.79 -3.20
CA GLY A 155 11.23 4.10 -2.26
C GLY A 155 12.52 4.52 -2.95
N LYS A 156 13.59 4.59 -2.18
CA LYS A 156 14.85 5.17 -2.64
C LYS A 156 15.79 4.13 -3.26
N GLY A 157 16.29 4.46 -4.46
CA GLY A 157 17.50 3.89 -5.04
C GLY A 157 17.65 2.38 -4.90
N ASP A 158 18.80 2.00 -4.31
CA ASP A 158 19.19 0.61 -4.10
C ASP A 158 18.23 -0.20 -3.22
N GLN A 159 17.53 0.43 -2.27
CA GLN A 159 16.57 -0.29 -1.44
C GLN A 159 15.34 -0.70 -2.26
N ALA A 160 14.78 0.22 -3.04
CA ALA A 160 13.68 -0.08 -3.96
C ALA A 160 14.11 -1.15 -4.97
N ARG A 161 15.31 -1.01 -5.57
CA ARG A 161 15.88 -1.99 -6.51
C ARG A 161 16.00 -3.38 -5.91
N ALA A 162 16.54 -3.49 -4.68
CA ALA A 162 16.72 -4.77 -4.01
C ALA A 162 15.37 -5.43 -3.67
N THR A 163 14.40 -4.66 -3.20
CA THR A 163 13.04 -5.15 -2.92
C THR A 163 12.34 -5.60 -4.20
N THR A 164 12.36 -4.79 -5.26
CA THR A 164 11.80 -5.14 -6.56
C THR A 164 12.45 -6.40 -7.15
N SER A 165 13.77 -6.53 -7.05
CA SER A 165 14.49 -7.72 -7.53
C SER A 165 14.05 -9.00 -6.80
N ARG A 166 13.78 -8.94 -5.50
CA ARG A 166 13.31 -10.11 -4.73
C ARG A 166 11.91 -10.53 -5.14
N ILE A 167 11.02 -9.56 -5.36
CA ILE A 167 9.65 -9.82 -5.84
C ILE A 167 9.69 -10.38 -7.28
N TRP A 168 10.55 -9.83 -8.13
CA TRP A 168 10.77 -10.33 -9.49
C TRP A 168 11.28 -11.78 -9.50
N HIS A 169 12.21 -12.13 -8.63
CA HIS A 169 12.63 -13.52 -8.44
C HIS A 169 11.51 -14.42 -7.91
N ALA A 170 10.66 -13.93 -7.00
CA ALA A 170 9.49 -14.68 -6.53
C ALA A 170 8.50 -14.98 -7.68
N PHE A 171 8.47 -14.12 -8.72
CA PHE A 171 7.73 -14.37 -9.97
C PHE A 171 8.44 -15.35 -10.92
N GLY A 172 9.50 -16.01 -10.46
CA GLY A 172 10.28 -16.98 -11.24
C GLY A 172 11.24 -16.37 -12.26
N GLN A 173 11.49 -15.05 -12.16
CA GLN A 173 12.39 -14.35 -13.07
C GLN A 173 13.81 -14.35 -12.53
N GLU A 174 14.80 -14.28 -13.42
CA GLU A 174 16.20 -14.05 -13.03
C GLU A 174 16.43 -12.56 -12.80
N ASP A 175 17.40 -11.95 -13.47
CA ASP A 175 17.75 -10.56 -13.23
C ASP A 175 16.67 -9.56 -13.71
N LEU A 176 16.67 -8.38 -13.09
CA LEU A 176 15.89 -7.25 -13.60
C LEU A 176 16.39 -6.88 -15.01
N PRO A 177 15.48 -6.57 -15.96
CA PRO A 177 15.84 -6.01 -17.26
C PRO A 177 16.79 -4.82 -17.11
N ALA A 178 17.87 -4.77 -17.88
CA ALA A 178 18.96 -3.81 -17.69
C ALA A 178 18.47 -2.34 -17.75
N ASP A 179 17.55 -2.04 -18.65
CA ASP A 179 16.97 -0.71 -18.82
C ASP A 179 16.12 -0.32 -17.60
N ALA A 180 15.27 -1.23 -17.09
CA ALA A 180 14.52 -1.02 -15.86
C ALA A 180 15.43 -0.88 -14.63
N ASN A 181 16.51 -1.67 -14.58
CA ASN A 181 17.48 -1.63 -13.49
C ASN A 181 18.24 -0.30 -13.43
N ALA A 182 18.44 0.37 -14.58
CA ALA A 182 19.10 1.67 -14.64
C ALA A 182 18.24 2.80 -14.02
N GLU A 183 16.92 2.74 -14.18
CA GLU A 183 15.98 3.74 -13.63
C GLU A 183 16.11 3.89 -12.10
N PHE A 184 16.36 2.79 -11.38
CA PHE A 184 16.49 2.84 -9.92
C PHE A 184 17.63 3.74 -9.44
N ALA A 185 18.65 4.01 -10.26
CA ALA A 185 19.72 4.93 -9.85
C ALA A 185 19.17 6.36 -9.57
N ASP A 186 18.06 6.72 -10.21
CA ASP A 186 17.45 8.04 -10.15
C ASP A 186 16.22 8.08 -9.22
N PHE A 187 15.90 6.99 -8.52
CA PHE A 187 14.82 6.95 -7.53
C PHE A 187 15.19 7.77 -6.30
N SER A 188 14.60 8.96 -6.17
CA SER A 188 14.81 9.86 -5.03
C SER A 188 14.23 9.31 -3.72
N GLY A 189 13.15 8.51 -3.83
CA GLY A 189 12.33 8.05 -2.71
C GLY A 189 11.30 9.07 -2.23
N GLU A 190 11.22 10.24 -2.87
CA GLU A 190 10.18 11.23 -2.61
C GLU A 190 9.03 11.04 -3.61
N LEU A 191 7.80 10.98 -3.11
CA LEU A 191 6.61 11.06 -3.96
C LEU A 191 6.55 12.46 -4.59
N MET A 192 6.83 12.55 -5.89
CA MET A 192 6.70 13.78 -6.66
C MET A 192 5.21 14.00 -6.97
N TYR A 193 4.56 14.86 -6.18
CA TYR A 193 3.18 15.32 -6.37
C TYR A 193 3.06 16.42 -7.43
#